data_AF-A0A1M3CHM1-F1
#
_entry.id   AF-A0A1M3CHM1-F1
#
_cell.length_a   1.000
_cell.length_b   1.000
_cell.length_c   1.000
_cell.angle_alpha   90.00
_cell.angle_beta   90.00
_cell.angle_gamma   90.00
#
_symmetry.space_group_name_H-M   'P 1'
#
loop_
_entity.id
_entity.type
_entity.pdbx_description
1 polymer ?
#
loop_
_entity_poly.entity_id
_entity_poly.type
_entity_poly.pdbx_seq_one_letter_code
_entity_poly.pdbx_strand_id
1 'polypeptide(L)' 'MANGTEKPSATVAPLRKAVPCPICKRPSAREHYPFCSPRCRDVDLNRWLS' A
#
# COMPACT_ATOMS: atom_id res chain seq x y z
N MET A 1 8.67 -3.19 40.37
CA MET A 1 8.02 -3.48 39.07
C MET A 1 8.24 -2.28 38.16
N ALA A 2 9.07 -2.40 37.12
CA ALA A 2 9.13 -1.46 36.01
C ALA A 2 9.84 -2.15 34.83
N ASN A 3 9.08 -2.87 34.00
CA ASN A 3 9.57 -3.45 32.75
C ASN A 3 9.56 -2.35 31.68
N GLY A 4 10.70 -1.74 31.42
CA GLY A 4 10.91 -0.86 30.28
C GLY A 4 11.21 -1.69 29.03
N THR A 5 10.18 -2.04 28.26
CA THR A 5 10.33 -2.56 26.90
C THR A 5 10.30 -1.40 25.91
N GLU A 6 11.46 -0.83 25.60
CA GLU A 6 11.62 0.11 24.49
C GLU A 6 12.08 -0.65 23.24
N LYS A 7 11.15 -0.89 22.31
CA LYS A 7 11.49 -1.28 20.94
C LYS A 7 11.56 0.00 20.10
N PRO A 8 12.71 0.37 19.49
CA PRO A 8 12.73 1.49 18.57
C PRO A 8 11.97 1.08 17.31
N SER A 9 10.85 1.75 17.09
CA SER A 9 10.02 1.69 15.89
C SER A 9 10.84 2.12 14.68
N ALA A 10 11.35 1.16 13.91
CA ALA A 10 11.99 1.41 12.63
C ALA A 10 10.94 1.88 11.61
N THR A 11 10.55 3.15 11.69
CA THR A 11 9.66 3.78 10.71
C THR A 11 10.48 4.31 9.55
N VAL A 12 10.92 3.41 8.66
CA VAL A 12 11.23 3.80 7.28
C VAL A 12 10.00 3.52 6.45
N ALA A 13 8.95 4.31 6.69
CA ALA A 13 7.82 4.37 5.78
C ALA A 13 8.35 4.85 4.42
N PRO A 14 8.04 4.17 3.29
CA PRO A 14 8.53 4.62 2.01
C PRO A 14 7.94 5.99 1.72
N LEU A 15 8.81 6.97 1.48
CA LEU A 15 8.52 8.33 1.01
C LEU A 15 7.94 8.33 -0.43
N ARG A 16 7.18 7.30 -0.80
CA ARG A 16 6.57 7.18 -2.13
C ARG A 16 5.33 8.05 -2.12
N LYS A 17 5.27 8.97 -3.10
CA LYS A 17 4.14 9.88 -3.27
C LYS A 17 2.85 9.08 -3.37
N ALA A 18 1.80 9.51 -2.69
CA ALA A 18 0.49 8.91 -2.83
C ALA A 18 0.03 9.08 -4.29
N VAL A 19 -0.12 7.96 -5.00
CA VAL A 19 -0.61 7.95 -6.38
C VAL A 19 -2.07 7.49 -6.40
N PRO A 20 -2.91 8.00 -7.30
CA PRO A 20 -4.23 7.46 -7.50
C PRO A 20 -4.14 6.06 -8.13
N CYS A 21 -5.07 5.18 -7.77
CA CYS A 21 -5.16 3.84 -8.33
C CYS A 21 -5.35 3.93 -9.87
N PRO A 22 -4.55 3.20 -10.66
CA PRO A 22 -4.61 3.28 -12.13
C PRO A 22 -5.91 2.71 -12.72
N ILE A 23 -6.63 1.87 -11.96
CA ILE A 23 -7.88 1.24 -12.39
C ILE A 23 -9.11 2.05 -11.99
N CYS A 24 -9.15 2.52 -10.75
CA CYS A 24 -10.35 3.09 -10.12
C CYS A 24 -10.24 4.61 -9.86
N LYS A 25 -9.04 5.20 -10.01
CA LYS A 25 -8.68 6.59 -9.67
C LYS A 25 -8.90 7.02 -8.21
N ARG A 26 -9.26 6.09 -7.32
CA ARG A 26 -9.35 6.36 -5.88
C ARG A 26 -7.95 6.43 -5.25
N PRO A 27 -7.81 7.04 -4.06
CA PRO A 27 -6.54 7.06 -3.34
C PRO A 27 -5.97 5.64 -3.15
N SER A 28 -4.67 5.45 -3.40
CA SER A 28 -4.01 4.17 -3.15
C SER A 28 -4.02 3.84 -1.66
N ALA A 29 -4.35 2.60 -1.32
CA ALA A 29 -4.21 2.11 0.05
C ALA A 29 -2.74 1.72 0.29
N ARG A 30 -2.21 1.98 1.48
CA ARG A 30 -0.80 1.67 1.80
C ARG A 30 -0.49 0.17 1.69
N GLU A 31 -1.47 -0.66 2.04
CA GLU A 31 -1.38 -2.13 1.98
C GLU A 31 -1.45 -2.69 0.55
N HIS A 32 -2.01 -1.91 -0.38
CA HIS A 32 -2.27 -2.34 -1.75
C HIS A 32 -1.59 -1.46 -2.80
N TYR A 33 -0.69 -0.56 -2.39
CA TYR A 33 -0.01 0.39 -3.26
C TYR A 33 0.62 -0.34 -4.46
N PRO A 34 0.37 0.09 -5.71
CA PRO A 34 -0.23 1.36 -6.16
C PRO A 34 -1.78 1.38 -6.28
N PHE A 35 -2.49 0.34 -5.84
CA PHE A 35 -3.93 0.19 -6.02
C PHE A 35 -4.77 0.61 -4.82
N CYS A 36 -6.08 0.78 -5.07
CA CYS A 36 -7.07 1.05 -4.03
C CYS A 36 -7.53 -0.22 -3.28
N SER A 37 -7.36 -1.41 -3.87
CA SER A 37 -7.81 -2.71 -3.33
C SER A 37 -7.19 -3.89 -4.08
N PRO A 38 -7.19 -5.13 -3.52
CA PRO A 38 -6.74 -6.33 -4.23
C PRO A 38 -7.52 -6.56 -5.52
N ARG A 39 -8.83 -6.29 -5.53
CA ARG A 39 -9.67 -6.37 -6.73
C ARG A 39 -9.13 -5.54 -7.89
N CYS A 40 -8.63 -4.32 -7.63
CA CYS A 40 -8.08 -3.48 -8.69
C CYS A 40 -6.75 -4.01 -9.22
N ARG A 41 -5.95 -4.66 -8.38
CA ARG A 41 -4.73 -5.34 -8.84
C ARG A 41 -5.05 -6.47 -9.81
N ASP A 42 -6.07 -7.27 -9.50
CA ASP A 42 -6.43 -8.42 -10.35
C ASP A 42 -7.01 -7.97 -11.70
N VAL A 43 -7.77 -6.87 -11.72
CA VAL A 43 -8.26 -6.25 -12.97
C VAL A 43 -7.13 -5.72 -13.84
N ASP A 44 -6.14 -5.06 -13.24
CA ASP A 44 -4.94 -4.60 -13.96
C ASP A 44 -4.18 -5.78 -14.55
N LEU A 45 -3.98 -6.84 -13.77
CA LEU A 45 -3.33 -8.07 -14.24
C LEU A 45 -4.07 -8.68 -15.44
N ASN A 46 -5.41 -8.78 -15.39
CA ASN A 46 -6.19 -9.32 -16.49
C ASN A 46 -6.08 -8.46 -17.76
N ARG A 47 -5.98 -7.13 -17.62
CA ARG A 47 -5.79 -6.21 -18.76
C ARG A 47 -4.45 -6.42 -19.49
N TRP A 48 -3.44 -6.92 -18.79
CA TRP A 48 -2.08 -7.11 -19.33
C TRP A 48 -1.81 -8.54 -19.79
N LEU A 49 -2.47 -9.53 -19.18
CA LEU A 49 -2.35 -10.94 -19.56
C LEU A 49 -3.32 -11.37 -20.68
N SER A 50 -4.14 -10.44 -21.18
CA SER A 50 -5.02 -10.67 -22.34
C SER A 50 -4.30 -10.45 -23.66
#